data_AF-A0A1W9TTT5-F1
#
_entry.id   AF-A0A1W9TTT5-F1
#
_cell.length_a   1.000
_cell.length_b   1.000
_cell.length_c   1.000
_cell.angle_alpha   90.00
_cell.angle_beta   90.00
_cell.angle_gamma   90.00
#
_symmetry.space_group_name_H-M   'P 1'
#
loop_
_entity.id
_entity.type
_entity.pdbx_description
1 polymer ?
#
loop_
_entity_poly.entity_id
_entity_poly.type
_entity_poly.pdbx_seq_one_letter_code
_entity_poly.pdbx_strand_id
1 'polypeptide(L)'
;MISRGRRQRGGATTDESEALQTDVMRFLAIICMCLMVIFALVQSLPVSEAENKPKMQSKEILEREIEILKENADKLKQDLVSLEKNVILKKKQVEQNSKEIIKQRNSVKKLDSIAKKKLKEIKRKRRILSNIDILVKSAKKQEEKFRKLNKQAQKELLKKQSDLNKTASLIENGRDELEKVEAKLDEAKVEIEKIVHEQEITEPTKESEPKSKPEEQKEEQKEDSKPAREEKEGFTLGFASNAALLKLLKKGNMVELYILAGNKSWKLKVKHSGSVVFLSAPAPKKIYQMDYQTVPEKIIRAGKRVVAAFGKNTMTYAVVLAPKISRQFSGLMKGKKGGGLVISATGKVTLE
;
A
#
# COMPACT_ATOMS: atom_id res chain seq x y z
N MET A 1 -17.70 41.66 0.38
CA MET A 1 -16.57 42.54 0.75
C MET A 1 -15.54 41.72 1.51
N ILE A 2 -14.43 41.35 0.88
CA ILE A 2 -13.32 40.64 1.55
C ILE A 2 -12.03 41.38 1.15
N SER A 3 -11.40 41.97 2.16
CA SER A 3 -10.24 42.85 2.06
C SER A 3 -9.00 42.09 1.60
N ARG A 4 -8.34 42.63 0.56
CA ARG A 4 -7.04 42.19 0.05
C ARG A 4 -5.92 42.80 0.90
N GLY A 5 -5.25 41.98 1.70
CA GLY A 5 -3.97 42.33 2.32
C GLY A 5 -2.81 42.19 1.32
N ARG A 6 -2.34 43.32 0.78
CA ARG A 6 -1.09 43.42 0.02
C ARG A 6 0.10 43.20 0.95
N ARG A 7 0.97 42.25 0.57
CA ARG A 7 2.32 42.10 1.12
C ARG A 7 3.21 43.19 0.55
N GLN A 8 3.75 44.07 1.39
CA GLN A 8 4.97 44.82 1.10
C GLN A 8 6.16 43.86 1.25
N ARG A 9 6.97 43.75 0.19
CA ARG A 9 8.26 43.06 0.21
C ARG A 9 9.18 43.83 -0.73
N GLY A 10 10.04 44.67 -0.15
CA GLY A 10 11.05 45.44 -0.86
C GLY A 10 11.53 46.58 0.02
N GLY A 11 12.71 46.43 0.64
CA GLY A 11 13.29 47.47 1.51
C GLY A 11 14.37 47.00 2.48
N ALA A 12 15.01 45.84 2.28
CA ALA A 12 16.03 45.37 3.23
C ALA A 12 17.45 45.91 2.96
N THR A 13 17.72 46.43 1.75
CA THR A 13 19.08 46.86 1.37
C THR A 13 19.32 48.35 1.56
N THR A 14 18.28 49.17 1.64
CA THR A 14 18.37 50.62 1.87
C THR A 14 18.59 50.93 3.35
N ASP A 15 17.93 50.18 4.24
CA ASP A 15 18.02 50.38 5.68
C ASP A 15 19.41 50.05 6.23
N GLU A 16 20.11 49.05 5.67
CA GLU A 16 21.49 48.73 6.06
C GLU A 16 22.48 49.81 5.65
N SER A 17 22.30 50.43 4.47
CA SER A 17 23.14 51.55 4.04
C SER A 17 22.88 52.82 4.85
N GLU A 18 21.64 53.10 5.24
CA GLU A 18 21.30 54.23 6.12
C GLU A 18 21.80 54.03 7.55
N ALA A 19 21.69 52.80 8.07
CA ALA A 19 22.28 52.43 9.36
C ALA A 19 23.81 52.57 9.36
N LEU A 20 24.48 52.14 8.28
CA LEU A 20 25.93 52.28 8.16
C LEU A 20 26.36 53.75 8.07
N GLN A 21 25.62 54.58 7.32
CA GLN A 21 25.92 56.01 7.17
C GLN A 21 25.76 56.77 8.50
N THR A 22 24.73 56.44 9.28
CA THR A 22 24.51 57.07 10.59
C THR A 22 25.57 56.65 11.62
N ASP A 23 26.03 55.40 11.60
CA ASP A 23 27.14 54.95 12.46
C ASP A 23 28.47 55.62 12.08
N VAL A 24 28.76 55.81 10.79
CA VAL A 24 29.98 56.52 10.34
C VAL A 24 29.97 57.98 10.78
N MET A 25 28.83 58.67 10.65
CA MET A 25 28.67 60.06 11.12
C MET A 25 28.86 60.17 12.64
N ARG A 26 28.34 59.21 13.41
CA ARG A 26 28.53 59.14 14.87
C ARG A 26 29.98 58.87 15.26
N PHE A 27 30.65 57.97 14.55
CA PHE A 27 32.06 57.63 14.82
C PHE A 27 32.99 58.82 14.57
N LEU A 28 32.75 59.58 13.48
CA LEU A 28 33.50 60.79 13.18
C LEU A 28 33.32 61.86 14.28
N ALA A 29 32.09 62.06 14.76
CA ALA A 29 31.81 63.01 15.84
C ALA A 29 32.54 62.64 17.14
N ILE A 30 32.60 61.35 17.49
CA ILE A 30 33.36 60.87 18.66
C ILE A 30 34.85 61.16 18.49
N ILE A 31 35.42 60.90 17.31
CA ILE A 31 36.84 61.20 17.02
C ILE A 31 37.13 62.70 17.16
N CYS A 32 36.29 63.57 16.59
CA CYS A 32 36.47 65.02 16.70
C CYS A 32 36.39 65.50 18.16
N MET A 33 35.46 64.96 18.96
CA MET A 33 35.36 65.26 20.38
C MET A 33 36.59 64.79 21.16
N CYS A 34 37.07 63.57 20.90
CA CYS A 34 38.29 63.05 21.53
C CYS A 34 39.52 63.90 21.19
N LEU A 35 39.67 64.32 19.93
CA LEU A 35 40.77 65.19 19.52
C LEU A 35 40.70 66.56 20.19
N MET A 36 39.51 67.14 20.33
CA MET A 36 39.33 68.42 21.02
C MET A 36 39.70 68.33 22.51
N VAL A 37 39.36 67.23 23.18
CA VAL A 37 39.75 66.98 24.58
C VAL A 37 41.27 66.80 24.71
N ILE A 38 41.91 66.08 23.78
CA ILE A 38 43.37 65.90 23.77
C ILE A 38 44.07 67.26 23.57
N PHE A 39 43.59 68.11 22.66
CA PHE A 39 44.16 69.44 22.46
C PHE A 39 44.00 70.34 23.69
N ALA A 40 42.85 70.30 24.37
CA ALA A 40 42.65 70.99 25.64
C ALA A 40 43.59 70.47 26.74
N LEU A 41 43.80 69.15 26.81
CA LEU A 41 44.75 68.54 27.74
C LEU A 41 46.19 68.96 27.46
N VAL A 42 46.61 68.98 26.20
CA VAL A 42 47.96 69.40 25.80
C VAL A 42 48.20 70.89 26.10
N GLN A 43 47.20 71.74 25.91
CA GLN A 43 47.29 73.17 26.28
C GLN A 43 47.25 73.40 27.80
N SER A 44 46.71 72.47 28.58
CA SER A 44 46.61 72.56 30.04
C SER A 44 47.88 72.11 30.78
N LEU A 45 48.90 71.61 30.08
CA LEU A 45 50.19 71.30 30.67
C LEU A 45 51.06 72.56 30.67
N PRO A 46 51.19 73.30 31.79
CA PRO A 46 52.24 74.28 31.91
C PRO A 46 53.56 73.54 31.76
N VAL A 47 54.31 73.83 30.69
CA VAL A 47 55.70 73.40 30.54
C VAL A 47 56.50 74.15 31.62
N SER A 48 56.48 73.62 32.84
CA SER A 48 57.42 74.00 33.88
C SER A 48 58.78 73.43 33.47
N GLU A 49 59.54 74.23 32.74
CA GLU A 49 61.00 74.11 32.65
C GLU A 49 61.60 74.52 34.00
N ALA A 50 61.42 73.69 35.02
CA ALA A 50 62.09 73.86 36.28
C ALA A 50 62.46 72.48 36.83
N GLU A 51 63.77 72.24 36.85
CA GLU A 51 64.44 71.26 37.70
C GLU A 51 64.17 69.77 37.44
N ASN A 52 64.67 69.27 36.32
CA ASN A 52 65.15 67.88 36.26
C ASN A 52 66.62 67.86 35.85
N LYS A 53 67.48 68.43 36.71
CA LYS A 53 68.87 67.97 36.76
C LYS A 53 68.83 66.54 37.32
N PRO A 54 69.33 65.52 36.61
CA PRO A 54 69.44 64.19 37.19
C PRO A 54 70.39 64.30 38.38
N LYS A 55 69.83 64.29 39.60
CA LYS A 55 70.61 63.92 40.78
C LYS A 55 71.15 62.54 40.44
N MET A 56 72.47 62.41 40.30
CA MET A 56 73.11 61.11 40.21
C MET A 56 72.61 60.30 41.40
N GLN A 57 71.67 59.40 41.16
CA GLN A 57 71.25 58.43 42.16
C GLN A 57 72.53 57.76 42.63
N SER A 58 72.72 57.68 43.95
CA SER A 58 73.88 56.98 44.49
C SER A 58 73.89 55.57 43.89
N LYS A 59 75.08 55.09 43.54
CA LYS A 59 75.30 53.79 42.90
C LYS A 59 74.50 52.65 43.55
N GLU A 60 74.33 52.71 44.87
CA GLU A 60 73.54 51.77 45.67
C GLU A 60 72.03 51.75 45.35
N ILE A 61 71.42 52.90 45.05
CA ILE A 61 69.99 52.97 44.69
C ILE A 61 69.76 52.32 43.33
N LEU A 62 70.65 52.62 42.37
CA LEU A 62 70.62 52.02 41.03
C LEU A 62 70.83 50.50 41.09
N GLU A 63 71.73 50.01 41.93
CA GLU A 63 71.95 48.56 42.12
C GLU A 63 70.70 47.86 42.68
N ARG A 64 70.00 48.46 43.66
CA ARG A 64 68.73 47.94 44.18
C ARG A 64 67.62 47.95 43.14
N GLU A 65 67.49 49.04 42.37
CA GLU A 65 66.50 49.11 41.29
C GLU A 65 66.76 48.04 40.22
N ILE A 66 68.01 47.80 39.85
CA ILE A 66 68.40 46.74 38.92
C ILE A 66 68.02 45.36 39.47
N GLU A 67 68.21 45.11 40.76
CA GLU A 67 67.84 43.84 41.39
C GLU A 67 66.32 43.61 41.40
N ILE A 68 65.55 44.63 41.77
CA ILE A 68 64.07 44.60 41.72
C ILE A 68 63.57 44.39 40.28
N LEU A 69 64.16 45.08 39.31
CA LEU A 69 63.80 44.92 37.90
C LEU A 69 64.12 43.52 37.37
N LYS A 70 65.24 42.92 37.80
CA LYS A 70 65.57 41.53 37.48
C LYS A 70 64.56 40.55 38.08
N GLU A 71 64.20 40.72 39.35
CA GLU A 71 63.19 39.87 40.01
C GLU A 71 61.83 39.98 39.30
N ASN A 72 61.42 41.19 38.93
CA ASN A 72 60.18 41.43 38.19
C ASN A 72 60.24 40.83 36.77
N ALA A 73 61.37 40.94 36.08
CA ALA A 73 61.56 40.32 34.76
C ALA A 73 61.46 38.80 34.84
N ASP A 74 61.98 38.18 35.90
CA ASP A 74 61.91 36.74 36.09
C ASP A 74 60.52 36.27 36.50
N LYS A 75 59.78 37.02 37.32
CA LYS A 75 58.35 36.80 37.58
C LYS A 75 57.53 36.83 36.29
N LEU A 76 57.71 37.87 35.47
CA LEU A 76 57.00 38.00 34.18
C LEU A 76 57.33 36.85 33.22
N LYS A 77 58.57 36.36 33.18
CA LYS A 77 58.93 35.17 32.39
C LYS A 77 58.21 33.92 32.89
N GLN A 78 58.13 33.71 34.20
CA GLN A 78 57.41 32.57 34.76
C GLN A 78 55.91 32.62 34.43
N ASP A 79 55.31 33.81 34.54
CA ASP A 79 53.91 34.03 34.18
C ASP A 79 53.66 33.75 32.69
N LEU A 80 54.54 34.22 31.80
CA LEU A 80 54.46 33.95 30.36
C LEU A 80 54.50 32.46 30.05
N VAL A 81 55.41 31.70 30.67
CA VAL A 81 55.50 30.25 30.49
C VAL A 81 54.24 29.54 31.01
N SER A 82 53.69 29.99 32.14
CA SER A 82 52.44 29.42 32.67
C SER A 82 51.24 29.71 31.75
N LEU A 83 51.18 30.92 31.19
CA LEU A 83 50.13 31.35 30.29
C LEU A 83 50.21 30.59 28.97
N GLU A 84 51.41 30.38 28.42
CA GLU A 84 51.63 29.59 27.21
C GLU A 84 51.14 28.15 27.39
N LYS A 85 51.46 27.51 28.52
CA LYS A 85 50.94 26.16 28.85
C LYS A 85 49.41 26.15 28.89
N ASN A 86 48.79 27.15 29.49
CA ASN A 86 47.34 27.28 29.55
C ASN A 86 46.71 27.48 28.16
N VAL A 87 47.34 28.28 27.29
CA VAL A 87 46.88 28.49 25.91
C VAL A 87 46.96 27.19 25.11
N ILE A 88 48.06 26.44 25.22
CA ILE A 88 48.21 25.14 24.54
C ILE A 88 47.14 24.15 25.01
N LEU A 89 46.90 24.07 26.32
CA LEU A 89 45.89 23.18 26.90
C LEU A 89 44.49 23.55 26.43
N LYS A 90 44.11 24.84 26.52
CA LYS A 90 42.81 25.32 26.03
C LYS A 90 42.65 25.11 24.53
N LYS A 91 43.69 25.30 23.73
CA LYS A 91 43.66 25.04 22.28
C LYS A 91 43.35 23.56 21.99
N LYS A 92 44.00 22.63 22.71
CA LYS A 92 43.73 21.20 22.59
C LYS A 92 42.28 20.86 22.98
N GLN A 93 41.76 21.48 24.05
CA GLN A 93 40.38 21.29 24.48
C GLN A 93 39.37 21.81 23.45
N VAL A 94 39.62 22.99 22.86
CA VAL A 94 38.78 23.54 21.78
C VAL A 94 38.78 22.62 20.55
N GLU A 95 39.92 22.04 20.19
CA GLU A 95 39.99 21.09 19.07
C GLU A 95 39.18 19.81 19.33
N GLN A 96 39.26 19.27 20.56
CA GLN A 96 38.46 18.11 20.96
C GLN A 96 36.96 18.42 20.92
N ASN A 97 36.55 19.57 21.48
CA ASN A 97 35.16 20.01 21.46
C ASN A 97 34.64 20.22 20.02
N SER A 98 35.47 20.80 19.15
CA SER A 98 35.15 20.97 17.73
C SER A 98 34.88 19.62 17.04
N LYS A 99 35.73 18.61 17.30
CA LYS A 99 35.53 17.25 16.77
C LYS A 99 34.21 16.64 17.24
N GLU A 100 33.87 16.80 18.52
CA GLU A 100 32.59 16.31 19.07
C GLU A 100 31.38 17.06 18.49
N ILE A 101 31.45 18.38 18.33
CA ILE A 101 30.39 19.17 17.69
C ILE A 101 30.15 18.69 16.24
N ILE A 102 31.22 18.40 15.49
CA ILE A 102 31.09 17.87 14.12
C ILE A 102 30.40 16.50 14.13
N LYS A 103 30.77 15.60 15.05
CA LYS A 103 30.12 14.29 15.20
C LYS A 103 28.64 14.44 15.52
N GLN A 104 28.29 15.28 16.51
CA GLN A 104 26.91 15.54 16.89
C GLN A 104 26.10 16.14 15.73
N ARG A 105 26.66 17.10 14.99
CA ARG A 105 26.01 17.70 13.82
C ARG A 105 25.68 16.67 12.74
N ASN A 106 26.58 15.72 12.50
CA ASN A 106 26.33 14.63 11.56
C ASN A 106 25.24 13.68 12.04
N SER A 107 25.19 13.36 13.33
CA SER A 107 24.09 12.59 13.92
C SER A 107 22.74 13.31 13.80
N VAL A 108 22.69 14.61 14.08
CA VAL A 108 21.48 15.43 13.91
C VAL A 108 21.01 15.45 12.45
N LYS A 109 21.93 15.61 11.48
CA LYS A 109 21.59 15.52 10.04
C LYS A 109 21.00 14.16 9.66
N LYS A 110 21.54 13.06 10.20
CA LYS A 110 20.99 11.71 10.00
C LYS A 110 19.57 11.62 10.56
N LEU A 111 19.34 12.09 11.79
CA LEU A 111 18.03 12.10 12.42
C LEU A 111 17.00 12.93 11.64
N ASP A 112 17.37 14.12 11.15
CA ASP A 112 16.50 14.95 10.31
C ASP A 112 16.10 14.23 9.01
N SER A 113 17.05 13.51 8.37
CA SER A 113 16.74 12.71 7.19
C SER A 113 15.74 11.58 7.47
N ILE A 114 15.85 10.94 8.65
CA ILE A 114 14.93 9.89 9.10
C ILE A 114 13.56 10.48 9.40
N ALA A 115 13.51 11.61 10.11
CA ALA A 115 12.27 12.33 10.43
C ALA A 115 11.53 12.74 9.14
N LYS A 116 12.25 13.28 8.14
CA LYS A 116 11.69 13.61 6.82
C LYS A 116 11.13 12.39 6.09
N LYS A 117 11.80 11.24 6.14
CA LYS A 117 11.29 9.97 5.57
C LYS A 117 10.02 9.52 6.28
N LYS A 118 10.00 9.52 7.61
CA LYS A 118 8.83 9.15 8.42
C LYS A 118 7.65 10.09 8.19
N LEU A 119 7.88 11.39 8.06
CA LEU A 119 6.85 12.36 7.73
C LEU A 119 6.21 12.08 6.36
N LYS A 120 7.01 11.69 5.34
CA LYS A 120 6.49 11.29 4.03
C LYS A 120 5.65 10.01 4.13
N GLU A 121 6.07 9.02 4.93
CA GLU A 121 5.28 7.81 5.19
C GLU A 121 3.93 8.12 5.86
N ILE A 122 3.94 8.97 6.89
CA ILE A 122 2.72 9.41 7.59
C ILE A 122 1.77 10.13 6.64
N LYS A 123 2.27 11.04 5.79
CA LYS A 123 1.45 11.71 4.77
C LYS A 123 0.81 10.73 3.79
N ARG A 124 1.54 9.69 3.35
CA ARG A 124 0.99 8.63 2.49
C ARG A 124 -0.09 7.84 3.20
N LYS A 125 0.13 7.42 4.46
CA LYS A 125 -0.88 6.71 5.26
C LYS A 125 -2.15 7.55 5.46
N ARG A 126 -2.02 8.86 5.71
CA ARG A 126 -3.17 9.77 5.85
C ARG A 126 -4.03 9.84 4.59
N ARG A 127 -3.43 9.87 3.40
CA ARG A 127 -4.16 9.83 2.12
C ARG A 127 -4.92 8.51 1.96
N ILE A 128 -4.29 7.39 2.31
CA ILE A 128 -4.94 6.07 2.25
C ILE A 128 -6.14 6.02 3.21
N LEU A 129 -5.99 6.50 4.44
CA LEU A 129 -7.09 6.57 5.41
C LEU A 129 -8.25 7.45 4.91
N SER A 130 -7.95 8.58 4.28
CA SER A 130 -8.97 9.44 3.66
C SER A 130 -9.73 8.70 2.54
N ASN A 131 -9.03 7.92 1.71
CA ASN A 131 -9.68 7.13 0.66
C ASN A 131 -10.55 6.01 1.25
N ILE A 132 -10.08 5.37 2.32
CA ILE A 132 -10.85 4.35 3.04
C ILE A 132 -12.13 4.96 3.62
N ASP A 133 -12.08 6.16 4.22
CA ASP A 133 -13.26 6.83 4.74
C ASP A 133 -14.32 7.10 3.65
N ILE A 134 -13.89 7.55 2.48
CA ILE A 134 -14.78 7.73 1.31
C ILE A 134 -15.42 6.40 0.91
N LEU A 135 -14.63 5.31 0.84
CA LEU A 135 -15.14 3.98 0.49
C LEU A 135 -16.13 3.46 1.53
N VAL A 136 -15.86 3.61 2.83
CA VAL A 136 -16.76 3.21 3.91
C VAL A 136 -18.07 3.98 3.83
N LYS A 137 -18.03 5.30 3.58
CA LYS A 137 -19.24 6.11 3.35
C LYS A 137 -20.04 5.62 2.15
N SER A 138 -19.39 5.27 1.05
CA SER A 138 -20.06 4.73 -0.13
C SER A 138 -20.69 3.35 0.12
N ALA A 139 -19.99 2.48 0.85
CA ALA A 139 -20.45 1.14 1.21
C ALA A 139 -21.68 1.22 2.15
N LYS A 140 -21.66 2.10 3.15
CA LYS A 140 -22.83 2.35 4.02
C LYS A 140 -24.05 2.80 3.24
N LYS A 141 -23.88 3.70 2.27
CA LYS A 141 -24.98 4.12 1.39
C LYS A 141 -25.52 2.97 0.54
N GLN A 142 -24.66 2.05 0.08
CA GLN A 142 -25.11 0.87 -0.64
C GLN A 142 -25.85 -0.12 0.27
N GLU A 143 -25.34 -0.35 1.48
CA GLU A 143 -25.99 -1.20 2.49
C GLU A 143 -27.39 -0.71 2.84
N GLU A 144 -27.57 0.61 3.04
CA GLU A 144 -28.89 1.20 3.28
C GLU A 144 -29.86 0.96 2.11
N LYS A 145 -29.39 1.05 0.86
CA LYS A 145 -30.20 0.75 -0.33
C LYS A 145 -30.61 -0.72 -0.35
N PHE A 146 -29.66 -1.64 -0.13
CA PHE A 146 -29.96 -3.07 -0.06
C PHE A 146 -30.93 -3.40 1.08
N ARG A 147 -30.78 -2.75 2.23
CA ARG A 147 -31.70 -2.94 3.37
C ARG A 147 -33.13 -2.49 3.02
N LYS A 148 -33.30 -1.39 2.28
CA LYS A 148 -34.62 -0.94 1.80
C LYS A 148 -35.23 -1.93 0.80
N LEU A 149 -34.44 -2.37 -0.18
CA LEU A 149 -34.88 -3.37 -1.16
C LEU A 149 -35.28 -4.69 -0.49
N ASN A 150 -34.49 -5.17 0.46
CA ASN A 150 -34.79 -6.41 1.18
C ASN A 150 -36.08 -6.29 2.00
N LYS A 151 -36.31 -5.14 2.65
CA LYS A 151 -37.59 -4.86 3.34
C LYS A 151 -38.78 -4.84 2.37
N GLN A 152 -38.61 -4.33 1.15
CA GLN A 152 -39.65 -4.35 0.13
C GLN A 152 -39.94 -5.77 -0.35
N ALA A 153 -38.90 -6.54 -0.69
CA ALA A 153 -39.04 -7.94 -1.11
C ALA A 153 -39.71 -8.80 -0.04
N GLN A 154 -39.40 -8.60 1.24
CA GLN A 154 -40.07 -9.28 2.35
C GLN A 154 -41.57 -8.95 2.42
N LYS A 155 -41.94 -7.67 2.25
CA LYS A 155 -43.34 -7.26 2.21
C LYS A 155 -44.09 -7.88 1.03
N GLU A 156 -43.45 -7.96 -0.14
CA GLU A 156 -44.03 -8.60 -1.33
C GLU A 156 -44.20 -10.11 -1.15
N LEU A 157 -43.23 -10.79 -0.54
CA LEU A 157 -43.34 -12.21 -0.20
C LEU A 157 -44.52 -12.48 0.73
N LEU A 158 -44.69 -11.67 1.78
CA LEU A 158 -45.83 -11.80 2.70
C LEU A 158 -47.17 -11.59 1.99
N LYS A 159 -47.25 -10.61 1.08
CA LYS A 159 -48.45 -10.41 0.25
C LYS A 159 -48.75 -11.63 -0.62
N LYS A 160 -47.75 -12.12 -1.36
CA LYS A 160 -47.90 -13.32 -2.20
C LYS A 160 -48.30 -14.55 -1.39
N GLN A 161 -47.76 -14.71 -0.18
CA GLN A 161 -48.15 -15.81 0.71
C GLN A 161 -49.61 -15.68 1.17
N SER A 162 -50.06 -14.48 1.50
CA SER A 162 -51.48 -14.24 1.81
C SER A 162 -52.39 -14.52 0.61
N ASP A 163 -51.99 -14.11 -0.59
CA ASP A 163 -52.75 -14.35 -1.82
C ASP A 163 -52.81 -15.84 -2.16
N LEU A 164 -51.69 -16.57 -2.03
CA LEU A 164 -51.64 -18.02 -2.19
C LEU A 164 -52.57 -18.75 -1.22
N ASN A 165 -52.61 -18.33 0.04
CA ASN A 165 -53.52 -18.93 1.03
C ASN A 165 -54.99 -18.69 0.67
N LYS A 166 -55.34 -17.50 0.17
CA LYS A 166 -56.70 -17.22 -0.33
C LYS A 166 -57.04 -18.11 -1.52
N THR A 167 -56.14 -18.24 -2.50
CA THR A 167 -56.38 -19.11 -3.65
C THR A 167 -56.51 -20.58 -3.23
N ALA A 168 -55.74 -21.04 -2.24
CA ALA A 168 -55.86 -22.39 -1.72
C ALA A 168 -57.23 -22.64 -1.09
N SER A 169 -57.75 -21.69 -0.28
CA SER A 169 -59.11 -21.80 0.27
C SER A 169 -60.21 -21.79 -0.79
N LEU A 170 -60.04 -21.04 -1.88
CA LEU A 170 -61.01 -21.06 -2.99
C LEU A 170 -60.98 -22.39 -3.74
N ILE A 171 -59.80 -23.00 -3.93
CA ILE A 171 -59.67 -24.32 -4.54
C ILE A 171 -60.30 -25.40 -3.66
N GLU A 172 -60.10 -25.32 -2.33
CA GLU A 172 -60.71 -26.24 -1.37
C GLU A 172 -62.24 -26.16 -1.42
N ASN A 173 -62.81 -24.95 -1.34
CA ASN A 173 -64.25 -24.75 -1.49
C ASN A 173 -64.77 -25.26 -2.84
N GLY A 174 -64.05 -25.00 -3.94
CA GLY A 174 -64.43 -25.48 -5.27
C GLY A 174 -64.37 -27.00 -5.40
N ARG A 175 -63.46 -27.67 -4.67
CA ARG A 175 -63.39 -29.13 -4.58
C ARG A 175 -64.62 -29.70 -3.87
N ASP A 176 -64.99 -29.13 -2.74
CA ASP A 176 -66.18 -29.54 -1.98
C ASP A 176 -67.46 -29.35 -2.80
N GLU A 177 -67.54 -28.30 -3.62
CA GLU A 177 -68.64 -28.09 -4.56
C GLU A 177 -68.65 -29.14 -5.68
N LEU A 178 -67.49 -29.49 -6.23
CA LEU A 178 -67.37 -30.52 -7.25
C LEU A 178 -67.79 -31.88 -6.72
N GLU A 179 -67.37 -32.25 -5.51
CA GLU A 179 -67.76 -33.50 -4.84
C GLU A 179 -69.28 -33.60 -4.65
N LYS A 180 -69.95 -32.49 -4.31
CA LYS A 180 -71.42 -32.43 -4.25
C LYS A 180 -72.07 -32.61 -5.61
N VAL A 181 -71.48 -32.09 -6.68
CA VAL A 181 -72.00 -32.27 -8.04
C VAL A 181 -71.78 -33.69 -8.53
N GLU A 182 -70.62 -34.29 -8.27
CA GLU A 182 -70.34 -35.70 -8.57
C GLU A 182 -71.31 -36.63 -7.85
N ALA A 183 -71.55 -36.40 -6.54
CA ALA A 183 -72.55 -37.17 -5.79
C ALA A 183 -73.95 -37.08 -6.43
N LYS A 184 -74.40 -35.88 -6.82
CA LYS A 184 -75.68 -35.70 -7.52
C LYS A 184 -75.69 -36.34 -8.91
N LEU A 185 -74.56 -36.33 -9.61
CA LEU A 185 -74.44 -36.97 -10.93
C LEU A 185 -74.55 -38.48 -10.79
N ASP A 186 -73.93 -39.07 -9.78
CA ASP A 186 -74.02 -40.50 -9.51
C ASP A 186 -75.43 -40.90 -9.06
N GLU A 187 -76.11 -40.08 -8.24
CA GLU A 187 -77.55 -40.24 -7.95
C GLU A 187 -78.40 -40.22 -9.23
N ALA A 188 -78.19 -39.23 -10.10
CA ALA A 188 -78.92 -39.11 -11.37
C ALA A 188 -78.61 -40.26 -12.34
N LYS A 189 -77.36 -40.76 -12.38
CA LYS A 189 -77.00 -41.94 -13.17
C LYS A 189 -77.71 -43.19 -12.68
N VAL A 190 -77.79 -43.42 -11.37
CA VAL A 190 -78.55 -44.54 -10.79
C VAL A 190 -80.03 -44.43 -11.15
N GLU A 191 -80.57 -43.21 -11.21
CA GLU A 191 -81.95 -42.96 -11.62
C GLU A 191 -82.16 -43.22 -13.13
N ILE A 192 -81.22 -42.84 -13.98
CA ILE A 192 -81.23 -43.15 -15.41
C ILE A 192 -81.05 -44.65 -15.65
N GLU A 193 -80.15 -45.34 -14.94
CA GLU A 193 -79.99 -46.80 -15.03
C GLU A 193 -81.27 -47.53 -14.66
N LYS A 194 -82.04 -47.05 -13.66
CA LYS A 194 -83.37 -47.59 -13.35
C LYS A 194 -84.37 -47.40 -14.50
N ILE A 195 -84.31 -46.27 -15.21
CA ILE A 195 -85.17 -45.98 -16.37
C ILE A 195 -84.75 -46.82 -17.59
N VAL A 196 -83.44 -47.00 -17.81
CA VAL A 196 -82.89 -47.83 -18.89
C VAL A 196 -83.15 -49.32 -18.63
N HIS A 197 -83.25 -49.76 -17.36
CA HIS A 197 -83.63 -51.14 -17.02
C HIS A 197 -85.10 -51.48 -17.31
N GLU A 198 -85.94 -50.50 -17.67
CA GLU A 198 -87.35 -50.70 -18.06
C GLU A 198 -87.58 -50.65 -19.58
N GLN A 199 -86.54 -50.35 -20.38
CA GLN A 199 -86.59 -50.40 -21.84
C GLN A 199 -85.43 -51.21 -22.45
N GLU A 200 -85.77 -52.47 -22.67
CA GLU A 200 -85.35 -53.32 -23.80
C GLU A 200 -84.04 -54.13 -23.74
N ILE A 201 -84.25 -55.42 -24.01
CA ILE A 201 -83.29 -56.50 -24.30
C ILE A 201 -82.80 -56.32 -25.75
N THR A 202 -81.49 -56.34 -26.02
CA THR A 202 -80.79 -57.23 -26.99
C THR A 202 -79.31 -56.82 -27.26
N GLU A 203 -78.42 -57.80 -27.09
CA GLU A 203 -77.01 -57.95 -27.53
C GLU A 203 -76.85 -58.06 -29.08
N PRO A 204 -75.67 -58.33 -29.72
CA PRO A 204 -74.22 -58.18 -29.37
C PRO A 204 -73.34 -57.63 -30.55
N THR A 205 -72.00 -57.63 -30.36
CA THR A 205 -70.95 -58.17 -31.29
C THR A 205 -69.88 -57.20 -31.85
N LYS A 206 -68.60 -57.44 -31.46
CA LYS A 206 -67.30 -57.44 -32.23
C LYS A 206 -66.92 -56.20 -33.07
N GLU A 207 -65.67 -55.85 -33.37
CA GLU A 207 -64.30 -56.38 -33.25
C GLU A 207 -63.39 -55.30 -33.92
N SER A 208 -62.13 -55.16 -33.48
CA SER A 208 -60.93 -54.74 -34.24
C SER A 208 -60.02 -53.70 -33.55
N GLU A 209 -58.91 -54.24 -33.03
CA GLU A 209 -57.55 -53.67 -33.04
C GLU A 209 -57.18 -53.12 -34.44
N PRO A 210 -56.21 -52.17 -34.63
CA PRO A 210 -54.81 -52.41 -34.23
C PRO A 210 -53.86 -51.21 -33.97
N LYS A 211 -52.72 -51.56 -33.35
CA LYS A 211 -51.34 -51.02 -33.54
C LYS A 211 -51.10 -49.51 -33.47
N SER A 212 -50.29 -49.10 -32.48
CA SER A 212 -48.87 -48.74 -32.72
C SER A 212 -48.12 -48.34 -31.44
N LYS A 213 -47.12 -49.15 -31.06
CA LYS A 213 -45.84 -48.78 -30.41
C LYS A 213 -45.03 -47.85 -31.35
N PRO A 214 -43.89 -47.20 -30.98
CA PRO A 214 -43.06 -47.31 -29.76
C PRO A 214 -42.46 -45.95 -29.26
N GLU A 215 -41.45 -46.02 -28.39
CA GLU A 215 -40.50 -44.98 -27.88
C GLU A 215 -40.77 -44.58 -26.41
N GLU A 216 -40.13 -45.20 -25.41
CA GLU A 216 -38.69 -45.22 -25.12
C GLU A 216 -38.13 -43.82 -24.85
N GLN A 217 -38.16 -43.40 -23.58
CA GLN A 217 -37.05 -42.61 -23.03
C GLN A 217 -36.86 -42.86 -21.54
N LYS A 218 -35.86 -43.70 -21.33
CA LYS A 218 -35.09 -43.93 -20.12
C LYS A 218 -34.13 -42.72 -20.00
N GLU A 219 -34.26 -41.92 -18.95
CA GLU A 219 -33.17 -41.07 -18.42
C GLU A 219 -33.21 -41.28 -16.90
N GLU A 220 -32.56 -42.30 -16.36
CA GLU A 220 -31.12 -42.30 -16.03
C GLU A 220 -30.69 -41.06 -15.23
N GLN A 221 -30.83 -41.23 -13.92
CA GLN A 221 -29.89 -40.83 -12.88
C GLN A 221 -28.54 -40.33 -13.43
N LYS A 222 -28.31 -39.03 -13.32
CA LYS A 222 -26.96 -38.45 -13.34
C LYS A 222 -26.29 -38.74 -12.01
N GLU A 223 -25.76 -39.95 -11.89
CA GLU A 223 -24.67 -40.27 -10.98
C GLU A 223 -23.33 -39.80 -11.59
N ASP A 224 -22.41 -39.47 -10.70
CA ASP A 224 -21.12 -38.84 -10.94
C ASP A 224 -20.26 -39.50 -12.03
N SER A 225 -20.24 -38.93 -13.22
CA SER A 225 -19.15 -39.16 -14.18
C SER A 225 -18.05 -38.12 -13.99
N LYS A 226 -17.10 -38.49 -13.13
CA LYS A 226 -15.75 -37.92 -13.09
C LYS A 226 -15.11 -38.11 -14.48
N PRO A 227 -14.71 -37.07 -15.21
CA PRO A 227 -14.19 -37.25 -16.56
C PRO A 227 -12.85 -37.99 -16.53
N ALA A 228 -12.80 -39.09 -17.28
CA ALA A 228 -11.59 -39.83 -17.59
C ALA A 228 -10.57 -38.88 -18.25
N ARG A 229 -9.37 -38.79 -17.66
CA ARG A 229 -8.26 -38.01 -18.21
C ARG A 229 -7.72 -38.73 -19.44
N GLU A 230 -7.97 -38.18 -20.61
CA GLU A 230 -7.20 -38.49 -21.82
C GLU A 230 -5.71 -38.23 -21.55
N GLU A 231 -4.86 -39.21 -21.83
CA GLU A 231 -3.40 -39.13 -21.69
C GLU A 231 -2.82 -38.19 -22.74
N LYS A 232 -2.90 -36.88 -22.48
CA LYS A 232 -2.25 -35.86 -23.30
C LYS A 232 -0.74 -35.98 -23.11
N GLU A 233 0.01 -36.24 -24.19
CA GLU A 233 1.46 -36.17 -24.19
C GLU A 233 1.91 -34.76 -23.78
N GLY A 234 2.78 -34.66 -22.77
CA GLY A 234 3.23 -33.40 -22.19
C GLY A 234 3.02 -33.29 -20.67
N PHE A 235 3.73 -32.32 -20.07
CA PHE A 235 3.65 -32.05 -18.63
C PHE A 235 2.83 -30.80 -18.37
N THR A 236 1.80 -30.92 -17.54
CA THR A 236 1.07 -29.76 -17.01
C THR A 236 1.67 -29.36 -15.68
N LEU A 237 1.84 -28.06 -15.46
CA LEU A 237 2.35 -27.55 -14.20
C LEU A 237 1.20 -26.95 -13.37
N GLY A 238 1.03 -27.52 -12.18
CA GLY A 238 0.09 -27.08 -11.16
C GLY A 238 0.77 -26.73 -9.84
N PHE A 239 -0.03 -26.19 -8.93
CA PHE A 239 0.37 -25.91 -7.56
C PHE A 239 -0.55 -26.65 -6.62
N ALA A 240 -0.02 -27.15 -5.50
CA ALA A 240 -0.78 -27.96 -4.55
C ALA A 240 -2.03 -27.23 -4.01
N SER A 241 -2.01 -25.89 -4.00
CA SER A 241 -3.19 -25.07 -3.76
C SER A 241 -2.98 -23.63 -4.23
N ASN A 242 -4.09 -22.89 -4.34
CA ASN A 242 -4.06 -21.44 -4.57
C ASN A 242 -3.22 -20.70 -3.51
N ALA A 243 -3.28 -21.15 -2.24
CA ALA A 243 -2.48 -20.59 -1.15
C ALA A 243 -0.98 -20.88 -1.31
N ALA A 244 -0.62 -22.07 -1.81
CA ALA A 244 0.77 -22.44 -2.08
C ALA A 244 1.39 -21.52 -3.14
N LEU A 245 0.72 -21.32 -4.27
CA LEU A 245 1.18 -20.41 -5.33
C LEU A 245 1.39 -18.98 -4.80
N LEU A 246 0.41 -18.43 -4.09
CA LEU A 246 0.52 -17.07 -3.53
C LEU A 246 1.66 -16.95 -2.52
N LYS A 247 1.92 -17.98 -1.71
CA LYS A 247 3.03 -18.01 -0.76
C LYS A 247 4.39 -18.00 -1.48
N LEU A 248 4.53 -18.76 -2.57
CA LEU A 248 5.73 -18.78 -3.40
C LEU A 248 5.97 -17.45 -4.11
N LEU A 249 4.92 -16.84 -4.68
CA LEU A 249 4.99 -15.54 -5.33
C LEU A 249 5.35 -14.41 -4.35
N LYS A 250 4.86 -14.47 -3.10
CA LYS A 250 5.21 -13.49 -2.06
C LYS A 250 6.67 -13.57 -1.63
N LYS A 251 7.26 -14.77 -1.61
CA LYS A 251 8.71 -14.94 -1.33
C LYS A 251 9.56 -14.34 -2.45
N GLY A 252 9.05 -14.28 -3.69
CA GLY A 252 9.63 -13.54 -4.82
C GLY A 252 10.88 -14.16 -5.44
N ASN A 253 11.51 -15.16 -4.80
CA ASN A 253 12.74 -15.81 -5.25
C ASN A 253 12.54 -17.25 -5.75
N MET A 254 11.35 -17.84 -5.58
CA MET A 254 11.09 -19.24 -5.93
C MET A 254 10.34 -19.37 -7.25
N VAL A 255 9.31 -18.55 -7.45
CA VAL A 255 8.43 -18.60 -8.62
C VAL A 255 8.09 -17.17 -9.00
N GLU A 256 8.18 -16.88 -10.30
CA GLU A 256 7.69 -15.65 -10.89
C GLU A 256 6.57 -15.98 -11.86
N LEU A 257 5.46 -15.24 -11.81
CA LEU A 257 4.34 -15.44 -12.72
C LEU A 257 4.35 -14.37 -13.80
N TYR A 258 4.13 -14.81 -15.04
CA TYR A 258 4.01 -13.99 -16.22
C TYR A 258 2.68 -14.24 -16.92
N ILE A 259 2.21 -13.21 -17.61
CA ILE A 259 1.18 -13.31 -18.63
C ILE A 259 1.84 -13.04 -19.97
N LEU A 260 1.51 -13.88 -20.96
CA LEU A 260 1.94 -13.75 -22.35
C LEU A 260 0.70 -13.56 -23.22
N ALA A 261 0.71 -12.55 -24.08
CA ALA A 261 -0.32 -12.33 -25.09
C ALA A 261 0.31 -11.76 -26.37
N GLY A 262 0.45 -12.60 -27.40
CA GLY A 262 1.26 -12.29 -28.57
C GLY A 262 2.72 -12.00 -28.19
N ASN A 263 3.26 -10.89 -28.68
CA ASN A 263 4.65 -10.48 -28.43
C ASN A 263 4.85 -9.67 -27.14
N LYS A 264 3.80 -9.52 -26.32
CA LYS A 264 3.85 -8.74 -25.08
C LYS A 264 3.84 -9.66 -23.87
N SER A 265 4.58 -9.25 -22.84
CA SER A 265 4.60 -9.96 -21.57
C SER A 265 4.44 -9.03 -20.38
N TRP A 266 3.81 -9.55 -19.33
CA TRP A 266 3.65 -8.83 -18.07
C TRP A 266 4.02 -9.73 -16.90
N LYS A 267 4.85 -9.20 -16.00
CA LYS A 267 5.24 -9.88 -14.77
C LYS A 267 4.27 -9.53 -13.64
N LEU A 268 3.83 -10.54 -12.90
CA LEU A 268 3.04 -10.37 -11.69
C LEU A 268 3.92 -9.79 -10.58
N LYS A 269 3.46 -8.71 -9.95
CA LYS A 269 4.01 -8.17 -8.71
C LYS A 269 2.97 -8.23 -7.61
N VAL A 270 3.31 -8.95 -6.54
CA VAL A 270 2.48 -9.02 -5.33
C VAL A 270 2.89 -7.87 -4.39
N LYS A 271 1.96 -6.98 -4.05
CA LYS A 271 2.19 -5.90 -3.08
C LYS A 271 2.13 -6.45 -1.65
N HIS A 272 2.73 -5.73 -0.69
CA HIS A 272 2.66 -6.09 0.74
C HIS A 272 1.22 -6.21 1.27
N SER A 273 0.28 -5.46 0.70
CA SER A 273 -1.15 -5.56 1.00
C SER A 273 -1.83 -6.84 0.48
N GLY A 274 -1.10 -7.73 -0.20
CA GLY A 274 -1.65 -8.94 -0.84
C GLY A 274 -2.38 -8.69 -2.16
N SER A 275 -2.46 -7.44 -2.62
CA SER A 275 -3.00 -7.11 -3.93
C SER A 275 -1.98 -7.43 -5.02
N VAL A 276 -2.50 -7.91 -6.16
CA VAL A 276 -1.69 -8.32 -7.30
C VAL A 276 -1.83 -7.33 -8.44
N VAL A 277 -0.71 -6.99 -9.09
CA VAL A 277 -0.66 -6.09 -10.25
C VAL A 277 0.28 -6.67 -11.28
N PHE A 278 -0.08 -6.60 -12.55
CA PHE A 278 0.79 -6.97 -13.66
C PHE A 278 1.52 -5.73 -14.20
N LEU A 279 2.82 -5.84 -14.39
CA LEU A 279 3.68 -4.78 -14.95
C LEU A 279 4.31 -5.27 -16.25
N SER A 280 4.38 -4.41 -17.26
CA SER A 280 5.04 -4.74 -18.53
C SER A 280 6.48 -5.17 -18.26
N ALA A 281 6.91 -6.27 -18.87
CA ALA A 281 8.22 -6.86 -18.70
C ALA A 281 8.69 -7.49 -20.03
N PRO A 282 10.01 -7.70 -20.22
CA PRO A 282 10.50 -8.50 -21.32
C PRO A 282 10.09 -9.97 -21.17
N ALA A 283 9.86 -10.64 -22.29
CA ALA A 283 9.50 -12.05 -22.30
C ALA A 283 10.66 -12.92 -21.75
N PRO A 284 10.40 -13.81 -20.79
CA PRO A 284 11.42 -14.67 -20.22
C PRO A 284 11.89 -15.75 -21.21
N LYS A 285 13.17 -16.16 -21.11
CA LYS A 285 13.77 -17.17 -22.00
C LYS A 285 13.23 -18.58 -21.79
N LYS A 286 12.89 -18.93 -20.54
CA LYS A 286 12.38 -20.25 -20.17
C LYS A 286 11.11 -20.09 -19.35
N ILE A 287 10.05 -20.72 -19.81
CA ILE A 287 8.73 -20.67 -19.20
C ILE A 287 8.15 -22.06 -19.06
N TYR A 288 7.28 -22.20 -18.07
CA TYR A 288 6.41 -23.36 -17.93
C TYR A 288 4.97 -22.85 -17.94
N GLN A 289 4.17 -23.34 -18.88
CA GLN A 289 2.77 -22.96 -18.98
C GLN A 289 1.99 -23.55 -17.80
N MET A 290 1.13 -22.73 -17.21
CA MET A 290 0.20 -23.18 -16.18
C MET A 290 -1.11 -23.64 -16.80
N ASP A 291 -1.74 -24.64 -16.19
CA ASP A 291 -3.14 -24.92 -16.43
C ASP A 291 -3.99 -23.74 -15.92
N TYR A 292 -4.85 -23.19 -16.78
CA TYR A 292 -5.74 -22.08 -16.46
C TYR A 292 -6.60 -22.35 -15.22
N GLN A 293 -7.05 -23.59 -15.02
CA GLN A 293 -7.88 -23.98 -13.87
C GLN A 293 -7.14 -23.85 -12.53
N THR A 294 -5.81 -23.91 -12.55
CA THR A 294 -4.96 -23.79 -11.35
C THR A 294 -4.58 -22.35 -11.01
N VAL A 295 -4.96 -21.38 -11.87
CA VAL A 295 -4.65 -19.97 -11.66
C VAL A 295 -5.71 -19.35 -10.74
N PRO A 296 -5.33 -18.76 -9.59
CA PRO A 296 -6.28 -18.12 -8.69
C PRO A 296 -7.08 -17.01 -9.37
N GLU A 297 -8.38 -16.95 -9.09
CA GLU A 297 -9.30 -16.01 -9.74
C GLU A 297 -8.88 -14.54 -9.61
N LYS A 298 -8.26 -14.15 -8.48
CA LYS A 298 -7.73 -12.79 -8.25
C LYS A 298 -6.64 -12.42 -9.26
N ILE A 299 -5.81 -13.38 -9.65
CA ILE A 299 -4.78 -13.22 -10.69
C ILE A 299 -5.45 -13.16 -12.05
N ILE A 300 -6.47 -14.00 -12.28
CA ILE A 300 -7.23 -13.99 -13.54
C ILE A 300 -7.84 -12.62 -13.81
N ARG A 301 -8.58 -12.07 -12.84
CA ARG A 301 -9.20 -10.74 -12.92
C ARG A 301 -8.16 -9.62 -13.07
N ALA A 302 -6.97 -9.77 -12.49
CA ALA A 302 -5.89 -8.79 -12.67
C ALA A 302 -5.28 -8.86 -14.08
N GLY A 303 -5.12 -10.06 -14.63
CA GLY A 303 -4.63 -10.27 -15.99
C GLY A 303 -5.57 -9.72 -17.05
N LYS A 304 -6.87 -10.05 -16.94
CA LYS A 304 -7.92 -9.56 -17.85
C LYS A 304 -7.92 -8.03 -17.95
N ARG A 305 -7.73 -7.31 -16.84
CA ARG A 305 -7.68 -5.83 -16.83
C ARG A 305 -6.52 -5.24 -17.63
N VAL A 306 -5.40 -5.95 -17.71
CA VAL A 306 -4.20 -5.46 -18.42
C VAL A 306 -4.20 -5.90 -19.88
N VAL A 307 -4.73 -7.10 -20.18
CA VAL A 307 -4.74 -7.65 -21.54
C VAL A 307 -5.95 -7.22 -22.36
N ALA A 308 -7.12 -6.96 -21.75
CA ALA A 308 -8.30 -6.47 -22.46
C ALA A 308 -8.06 -5.14 -23.19
N ALA A 309 -7.07 -4.36 -22.76
CA ALA A 309 -6.63 -3.15 -23.46
C ALA A 309 -5.98 -3.42 -24.82
N PHE A 310 -5.69 -4.68 -25.18
CA PHE A 310 -4.86 -5.06 -26.34
C PHE A 310 -5.52 -6.07 -27.31
N GLY A 311 -6.84 -6.28 -27.24
CA GLY A 311 -7.59 -7.10 -28.20
C GLY A 311 -7.71 -8.59 -27.84
N LYS A 312 -8.50 -9.35 -28.64
CA LYS A 312 -8.94 -10.74 -28.44
C LYS A 312 -7.81 -11.80 -28.53
N ASN A 313 -6.64 -11.55 -27.95
CA ASN A 313 -5.54 -12.52 -27.95
C ASN A 313 -5.71 -13.56 -26.85
N THR A 314 -5.42 -14.82 -27.18
CA THR A 314 -5.38 -15.95 -26.25
C THR A 314 -4.28 -15.69 -25.20
N MET A 315 -4.71 -15.47 -23.97
CA MET A 315 -3.82 -15.12 -22.88
C MET A 315 -3.25 -16.38 -22.23
N THR A 316 -1.93 -16.47 -22.14
CA THR A 316 -1.25 -17.62 -21.52
C THR A 316 -0.65 -17.23 -20.18
N TYR A 317 -0.94 -18.00 -19.14
CA TYR A 317 -0.26 -17.87 -17.84
C TYR A 317 0.97 -18.77 -17.83
N ALA A 318 2.11 -18.20 -17.50
CA ALA A 318 3.37 -18.91 -17.51
C ALA A 318 4.17 -18.58 -16.26
N VAL A 319 4.91 -19.55 -15.73
CA VAL A 319 5.79 -19.34 -14.58
C VAL A 319 7.24 -19.54 -14.95
N VAL A 320 8.08 -18.71 -14.35
CA VAL A 320 9.53 -18.88 -14.34
C VAL A 320 9.90 -19.46 -12.98
N LEU A 321 10.55 -20.62 -13.00
CA LEU A 321 10.92 -21.36 -11.81
C LEU A 321 12.38 -21.07 -11.43
N ALA A 322 12.65 -20.94 -10.14
CA ALA A 322 14.02 -20.82 -9.64
C ALA A 322 14.86 -22.06 -10.02
N PRO A 323 16.20 -21.92 -10.14
CA PRO A 323 17.08 -23.01 -10.57
C PRO A 323 16.93 -24.29 -9.74
N LYS A 324 16.68 -24.17 -8.43
CA LYS A 324 16.46 -25.31 -7.52
C LYS A 324 15.23 -26.13 -7.93
N ILE A 325 14.11 -25.46 -8.23
CA ILE A 325 12.85 -26.11 -8.62
C ILE A 325 12.97 -26.67 -10.05
N SER A 326 13.58 -25.90 -10.96
CA SER A 326 13.81 -26.33 -12.35
C SER A 326 14.63 -27.62 -12.46
N ARG A 327 15.62 -27.82 -11.57
CA ARG A 327 16.39 -29.08 -11.49
C ARG A 327 15.52 -30.25 -11.05
N GLN A 328 14.65 -30.07 -10.04
CA GLN A 328 13.71 -31.12 -9.62
C GLN A 328 12.74 -31.48 -10.74
N PHE A 329 12.22 -30.45 -11.43
CA PHE A 329 11.35 -30.60 -12.59
C PHE A 329 12.01 -31.44 -13.69
N SER A 330 13.25 -31.10 -14.06
CA SER A 330 14.02 -31.83 -15.08
C SER A 330 14.33 -33.27 -14.68
N GLY A 331 14.55 -33.53 -13.39
CA GLY A 331 14.76 -34.88 -12.87
C GLY A 331 13.51 -35.75 -12.96
N LEU A 332 12.33 -35.20 -12.66
CA LEU A 332 11.05 -35.92 -12.71
C LEU A 332 10.56 -36.19 -14.14
N MET A 333 10.90 -35.32 -15.09
CA MET A 333 10.56 -35.52 -16.50
C MET A 333 11.44 -36.58 -17.19
N LYS A 334 12.60 -36.92 -16.63
CA LYS A 334 13.53 -37.86 -17.26
C LYS A 334 12.91 -39.26 -17.28
N GLY A 335 12.59 -39.75 -18.47
CA GLY A 335 12.02 -41.09 -18.69
C GLY A 335 10.49 -41.16 -18.65
N LYS A 336 9.78 -40.02 -18.64
CA LYS A 336 8.31 -39.97 -18.70
C LYS A 336 7.85 -39.12 -19.89
N LYS A 337 6.76 -39.53 -20.54
CA LYS A 337 6.18 -38.83 -21.71
C LYS A 337 5.14 -37.76 -21.35
N GLY A 338 4.66 -37.77 -20.10
CA GLY A 338 3.70 -36.78 -19.60
C GLY A 338 3.37 -36.96 -18.12
N GLY A 339 2.50 -36.10 -17.60
CA GLY A 339 1.99 -36.16 -16.23
C GLY A 339 1.78 -34.78 -15.59
N GLY A 340 1.07 -34.76 -14.46
CA GLY A 340 0.81 -33.54 -13.71
C GLY A 340 1.96 -33.25 -12.75
N LEU A 341 2.65 -32.12 -12.89
CA LEU A 341 3.69 -31.72 -11.95
C LEU A 341 3.12 -30.71 -10.96
N VAL A 342 3.13 -31.05 -9.67
CA VAL A 342 2.57 -30.22 -8.60
C VAL A 342 3.66 -29.65 -7.73
N ILE A 343 3.66 -28.31 -7.57
CA ILE A 343 4.59 -27.60 -6.68
C ILE A 343 3.90 -27.29 -5.34
N SER A 344 4.49 -27.76 -4.25
CA SER A 344 4.02 -27.48 -2.88
C SER A 344 4.38 -26.08 -2.40
N ALA A 345 3.78 -25.64 -1.28
CA ALA A 345 4.08 -24.34 -0.67
C ALA A 345 5.55 -24.18 -0.17
N THR A 346 6.30 -25.28 -0.06
CA THR A 346 7.73 -25.30 0.28
C THR A 346 8.63 -25.29 -0.96
N GLY A 347 8.06 -25.44 -2.16
CA GLY A 347 8.80 -25.53 -3.42
C GLY A 347 9.31 -26.94 -3.74
N LYS A 348 8.76 -27.98 -3.12
CA LYS A 348 9.00 -29.39 -3.50
C LYS A 348 8.10 -29.71 -4.69
N VAL A 349 8.67 -30.35 -5.71
CA VAL A 349 7.93 -30.83 -6.90
C VAL A 349 7.61 -32.32 -6.73
N THR A 350 6.37 -32.70 -7.01
CA THR A 350 5.90 -34.08 -7.10
C THR A 350 5.21 -34.31 -8.43
N LEU A 351 5.21 -35.56 -8.92
CA LEU A 351 4.48 -35.96 -10.10
C LEU A 351 3.18 -36.68 -9.65
N GLU A 352 2.06 -36.26 -10.21
CA GLU A 352 0.74 -36.89 -10.12
C GLU A 352 0.45 -37.77 -11.34
#